data_AF-A0A1Q6DQJ0-F1
#
_entry.id   AF-A0A1Q6DQJ0-F1
#
_cell.length_a   1.000
_cell.length_b   1.000
_cell.length_c   1.000
_cell.angle_alpha   90.00
_cell.angle_beta   90.00
_cell.angle_gamma   90.00
#
_symmetry.space_group_name_H-M   'P 1'
#
loop_
_entity.id
_entity.type
_entity.pdbx_description
1 polymer ?
#
loop_
_entity_poly.entity_id
_entity_poly.type
_entity_poly.pdbx_seq_one_letter_code
_entity_poly.pdbx_strand_id
1 'polypeptide(L)' 'MDLLCEKYKEKVDSDQARCSHPVEYCRFRTSCMIHFVEKENEREERRRKQEEENAETQI' A
#
# COMPACT_ATOMS: atom_id res chain seq x y z
N MET A 1 -0.36 -12.68 -2.89
CA MET A 1 -0.29 -13.31 -1.54
C MET A 1 -1.38 -12.67 -0.70
N ASP A 2 -1.95 -13.32 0.31
CA ASP A 2 -2.99 -12.69 1.12
C ASP A 2 -2.43 -12.13 2.43
N LEU A 3 -2.84 -10.92 2.80
CA LEU A 3 -2.54 -10.28 4.08
C LEU A 3 -3.78 -10.34 4.99
N LEU A 4 -3.57 -10.67 6.26
CA LEU A 4 -4.65 -10.72 7.25
C LEU A 4 -4.69 -9.43 8.09
N CYS A 5 -5.85 -8.79 8.17
CA CYS A 5 -6.09 -7.74 9.14
C CYS A 5 -6.41 -8.33 10.51
N GLU A 6 -5.53 -8.17 11.49
CA GLU A 6 -5.72 -8.75 12.83
C GLU A 6 -6.95 -8.24 13.59
N LYS A 7 -7.39 -7.00 13.31
CA LYS A 7 -8.53 -6.36 14.00
C LYS A 7 -9.88 -6.88 13.49
N TYR A 8 -10.07 -6.90 12.17
CA TYR A 8 -11.35 -7.29 11.54
C TYR A 8 -11.36 -8.73 11.02
N LYS A 9 -10.22 -9.41 11.04
CA LYS A 9 -10.03 -10.78 10.53
C LYS A 9 -10.39 -10.93 9.04
N GLU A 10 -10.19 -9.84 8.30
CA GLU A 10 -10.40 -9.78 6.85
C GLU A 10 -9.11 -10.08 6.10
N LYS A 11 -9.25 -10.72 4.93
CA LYS A 11 -8.13 -10.94 4.00
C LYS A 11 -8.10 -9.82 2.98
N VAL A 12 -6.90 -9.33 2.71
CA VAL A 12 -6.63 -8.31 1.70
C VAL A 12 -5.58 -8.87 0.75
N ASP A 13 -5.81 -8.71 -0.55
CA ASP A 13 -4.83 -9.06 -1.57
C ASP A 13 -3.55 -8.21 -1.41
N SER A 14 -2.37 -8.82 -1.48
CA SER A 14 -1.09 -8.12 -1.30
C SER A 14 -0.81 -7.12 -2.41
N ASP A 15 -1.21 -7.45 -3.64
CA ASP A 15 -0.85 -6.69 -4.82
C ASP A 15 -1.70 -5.42 -4.89
N GLN A 16 -2.91 -5.48 -4.32
CA GLN A 16 -3.79 -4.34 -4.08
C GLN A 16 -3.94 -4.00 -2.59
N ALA A 17 -2.89 -4.22 -1.78
CA ALA A 17 -2.95 -4.03 -0.34
C ALA A 17 -3.37 -2.60 0.00
N ARG A 18 -4.63 -2.44 0.43
CA ARG A 18 -5.20 -1.18 0.88
C ARG A 18 -5.99 -1.40 2.14
N CYS A 19 -5.73 -0.61 3.17
CA CYS A 19 -6.47 -0.71 4.40
C CYS A 19 -7.88 -0.12 4.21
N SER A 20 -8.94 -0.90 4.45
CA SER A 20 -10.34 -0.41 4.40
C SER A 20 -10.66 0.58 5.53
N HIS A 21 -9.86 0.60 6.60
CA HIS A 21 -10.08 1.41 7.81
C HIS A 21 -8.89 2.31 8.14
N PRO A 22 -8.45 3.22 7.24
CA PRO A 22 -7.23 4.00 7.43
C PRO A 22 -7.38 5.16 8.42
N VAL A 23 -8.60 5.51 8.84
CA VAL A 23 -8.88 6.56 9.84
C VAL A 23 -9.15 6.00 11.22
N GLU A 24 -9.46 4.72 11.32
CA GLU A 24 -9.56 4.06 12.61
C GLU A 24 -8.13 3.83 13.12
N TYR A 25 -7.76 4.54 14.19
CA TYR A 25 -6.46 4.38 14.83
C TYR A 25 -6.33 2.94 15.37
N CYS A 26 -5.79 2.05 14.54
CA CYS A 26 -5.59 0.65 14.89
C CYS A 26 -4.41 0.56 15.85
N ARG A 27 -4.61 -0.07 17.02
CA ARG A 27 -3.55 -0.30 18.03
C ARG A 27 -2.34 -1.03 17.43
N PHE A 28 -2.55 -1.81 16.36
CA PHE A 28 -1.54 -2.59 15.68
C PHE A 28 -1.03 -1.91 14.39
N ARG A 29 -1.35 -0.64 14.15
CA ARG A 29 -1.03 0.00 12.86
C ARG A 29 0.48 0.06 12.60
N THR A 30 1.27 0.29 13.63
CA THR A 30 2.75 0.28 13.57
C THR A 30 3.32 -1.10 13.23
N SER A 31 2.54 -2.16 13.38
CA SER A 31 2.91 -3.55 13.01
C SER A 31 1.99 -4.12 11.92
N CYS A 32 1.17 -3.29 11.27
CA CYS A 32 0.17 -3.75 10.32
C CYS A 32 0.81 -3.99 8.94
N MET A 33 0.92 -5.25 8.53
CA MET A 33 1.52 -5.61 7.25
C MET A 33 0.79 -4.96 6.06
N ILE A 34 -0.55 -4.89 6.10
CA ILE A 34 -1.35 -4.21 5.06
C ILE A 34 -0.93 -2.75 4.92
N HIS A 35 -0.73 -2.05 6.04
CA HIS A 35 -0.31 -0.65 6.01
C HIS A 35 1.12 -0.47 5.47
N PHE A 36 2.01 -1.41 5.79
CA PHE A 36 3.38 -1.39 5.25
C PHE A 36 3.40 -1.62 3.74
N VAL A 37 2.70 -2.65 3.26
CA VAL A 37 2.64 -2.99 1.83
C VAL A 37 1.92 -1.88 1.05
N GLU A 38 0.83 -1.32 1.58
CA GLU A 38 0.15 -0.16 1.00
C GLU A 38 1.12 1.01 0.74
N LYS A 39 1.95 1.36 1.74
CA LYS A 39 2.95 2.44 1.59
C LYS A 39 4.05 2.12 0.58
N GLU A 40 4.50 0.87 0.52
CA GLU A 40 5.51 0.46 -0.46
C GLU A 40 4.94 0.50 -1.89
N ASN A 41 3.71 0.01 -2.09
CA ASN A 41 3.01 0.09 -3.38
C ASN A 41 2.84 1.54 -3.84
N GLU A 42 2.42 2.45 -2.95
CA GLU A 42 2.30 3.88 -3.28
C GLU A 42 3.66 4.54 -3.60
N ARG A 43 4.75 4.08 -2.99
CA ARG A 43 6.11 4.57 -3.30
C ARG A 43 6.55 4.09 -4.66
N GLU A 44 6.32 2.83 -4.97
CA GLU A 44 6.65 2.24 -6.26
C GLU A 44 5.83 2.88 -7.39
N GLU A 45 4.53 3.07 -7.20
CA GLU A 45 3.67 3.75 -8.17
C GLU A 45 4.15 5.18 -8.45
N ARG A 46 4.50 5.94 -7.41
CA ARG A 46 5.08 7.28 -7.58
C ARG A 46 6.39 7.25 -8.35
N ARG A 47 7.25 6.28 -8.07
CA ARG A 47 8.52 6.12 -8.77
C ARG A 47 8.30 5.81 -10.25
N ARG A 48 7.39 4.89 -10.58
CA ARG A 48 7.03 4.55 -11.97
C ARG A 48 6.51 5.77 -12.72
N LYS A 49 5.58 6.53 -12.13
CA LYS A 49 5.07 7.78 -12.73
C LYS A 49 6.18 8.79 -13.00
N GLN A 50 7.12 8.95 -12.05
CA GLN A 50 8.24 9.86 -12.23
C GLN A 50 9.21 9.39 -13.32
N GLU A 51 9.44 8.08 -13.44
CA GLU A 51 10.25 7.49 -14.51
C GLU A 51 9.58 7.68 -15.88
N GLU A 52 8.26 7.50 -15.97
CA GLU A 52 7.46 7.77 -17.17
C GLU A 52 7.49 9.25 -17.58
N GLU A 53 7.24 10.19 -16.66
CA GLU A 53 7.31 11.64 -16.91
C GLU A 53 8.70 12.08 -17.40
N ASN A 54 9.77 11.53 -16.79
CA ASN A 54 11.14 11.82 -17.20
C ASN A 54 11.47 11.25 -18.60
N ALA A 55 10.88 10.12 -18.97
CA ALA A 55 11.06 9.53 -20.30
C ALA A 55 10.30 10.31 -21.39
N GLU A 56 9.10 10.83 -21.09
CA GLU A 56 8.30 11.64 -22.02
C GLU A 56 8.90 13.04 -22.26
N THR A 57 9.63 13.59 -21.29
CA THR A 57 10.23 14.93 -21.39
C THR A 57 11.55 14.96 -22.18
N GLN A 58 12.08 13.81 -22.63
CA GLN A 58 13.35 13.70 -23.38
C GLN A 58 13.19 13.58 -24.91
N ILE A 59 11.99 13.80 -25.46
CA ILE A 59 11.71 13.81 -26.92
C ILE A 59 11.58 15.22 -27.45
#